data_AF-A0A7X2VKL4-F1
#
_entry.id   AF-A0A7X2VKL4-F1
#
_cell.length_a   1.000
_cell.length_b   1.000
_cell.length_c   1.000
_cell.angle_alpha   90.00
_cell.angle_beta   90.00
_cell.angle_gamma   90.00
#
_symmetry.space_group_name_H-M   'P 1'
#
loop_
_entity.id
_entity.type
_entity.pdbx_description
1 polymer ?
#
loop_
_entity_poly.entity_id
_entity_poly.type
_entity_poly.pdbx_seq_one_letter_code
_entity_poly.pdbx_strand_id
1 'polypeptide(L)'
;MQRQELEKLGWTTRGLSYLEKRLQSYEDAAKRQDCYRSVFVFASPLFQEMWQRELQGLTEGRAQALLRGVMHLCLMPRDLSGTCEETAFLLKRFWPDCPPHSSFWSSFSRVVQVAFAQDLLASKAGDQLLKRQIHQFRYLLSAYQTQWIREHYAKTGQTDEEALQAYLQETKGIKIDAYEAARLHNKVYVDQNGQLAFPSRAQAQLNFKVLLNFHTEYILDQGGQFLNEVDPNQISENGIVNGASFNYGLARGRTHKDLDIDPVKSWDPPFRKKVLYQQGVRYLAPKNDRGEQGYWSRKGTFAQGGKSYKQQVAKRVRSFLRGIPRLRWRVLLQNGLHRFL
;
A
#
# COMPACT_ATOMS: atom_id res chain seq x y z
N MET A 1 5.34 -34.15 0.37
CA MET A 1 4.51 -33.04 0.87
C MET A 1 4.36 -33.20 2.37
N GLN A 2 4.66 -32.18 3.17
CA GLN A 2 4.48 -32.23 4.62
C GLN A 2 3.14 -31.57 4.97
N ARG A 3 2.05 -32.35 4.94
CA ARG A 3 0.68 -31.83 5.08
C ARG A 3 0.47 -31.05 6.37
N GLN A 4 0.98 -31.58 7.49
CA GLN A 4 0.85 -30.97 8.82
C GLN A 4 1.51 -29.59 8.90
N GLU A 5 2.60 -29.35 8.16
CA GLU A 5 3.23 -28.02 8.12
C GLU A 5 2.33 -27.00 7.43
N LEU A 6 1.69 -27.38 6.33
CA LEU A 6 0.78 -26.51 5.60
C LEU A 6 -0.52 -26.26 6.37
N GLU A 7 -1.03 -27.25 7.08
CA GLU A 7 -2.19 -27.08 7.97
C GLU A 7 -1.90 -26.07 9.10
N LYS A 8 -0.65 -26.04 9.63
CA LYS A 8 -0.21 -25.02 10.58
C LYS A 8 -0.15 -23.61 9.98
N LEU A 9 0.02 -23.48 8.66
CA LEU A 9 -0.08 -22.21 7.93
C LEU A 9 -1.54 -21.83 7.63
N GLY A 10 -2.52 -22.57 8.15
CA GLY A 10 -3.94 -22.28 7.97
C GLY A 10 -4.54 -22.84 6.69
N TRP A 11 -3.78 -23.58 5.88
CA TRP A 11 -4.33 -24.28 4.71
C TRP A 11 -5.29 -25.38 5.14
N THR A 12 -6.45 -25.46 4.49
CA THR A 12 -7.42 -26.52 4.75
C THR A 12 -7.36 -27.58 3.66
N THR A 13 -8.17 -28.63 3.81
CA THR A 13 -8.35 -29.66 2.77
C THR A 13 -8.64 -29.08 1.39
N ARG A 14 -9.24 -27.89 1.28
CA ARG A 14 -9.52 -27.26 -0.02
C ARG A 14 -8.26 -26.83 -0.77
N GLY A 15 -7.37 -26.08 -0.12
CA GLY A 15 -6.07 -25.76 -0.70
C GLY A 15 -5.21 -27.01 -0.86
N LEU A 16 -5.18 -27.88 0.15
CA LEU A 16 -4.28 -29.05 0.19
C LEU A 16 -4.63 -30.10 -0.87
N SER A 17 -5.91 -30.42 -1.07
CA SER A 17 -6.30 -31.36 -2.13
C SER A 17 -6.02 -30.82 -3.52
N TYR A 18 -6.01 -29.49 -3.71
CA TYR A 18 -5.57 -28.90 -4.96
C TYR A 18 -4.05 -29.07 -5.16
N LEU A 19 -3.27 -28.78 -4.12
CA LEU A 19 -1.82 -29.00 -4.13
C LEU A 19 -1.48 -30.46 -4.43
N GLU A 20 -2.11 -31.41 -3.75
CA GLU A 20 -1.90 -32.85 -3.96
C GLU A 20 -2.12 -33.25 -5.43
N LYS A 21 -3.24 -32.82 -6.02
CA LYS A 21 -3.54 -33.06 -7.45
C LYS A 21 -2.52 -32.41 -8.37
N ARG A 22 -2.09 -31.19 -8.06
CA ARG A 22 -1.10 -30.45 -8.86
C ARG A 22 0.28 -31.12 -8.79
N LEU A 23 0.68 -31.65 -7.64
CA LEU A 23 1.95 -32.36 -7.50
C LEU A 23 1.93 -33.71 -8.24
N GLN A 24 0.78 -34.39 -8.26
CA GLN A 24 0.60 -35.65 -9.00
C GLN A 24 0.71 -35.46 -10.52
N SER A 25 0.41 -34.27 -11.06
CA SER A 25 0.53 -34.01 -12.51
C SER A 25 1.97 -33.81 -13.01
N TYR A 26 2.96 -33.73 -12.11
CA TYR A 26 4.37 -33.66 -12.50
C TYR A 26 5.02 -35.03 -12.41
N GLU A 27 5.45 -35.59 -13.55
CA GLU A 27 6.24 -36.83 -13.60
C GLU A 27 7.67 -36.58 -13.11
N ASP A 28 8.26 -35.46 -13.52
CA ASP A 28 9.62 -35.05 -13.12
C ASP A 28 9.68 -34.63 -11.64
N ALA A 29 10.59 -35.26 -10.89
CA ALA A 29 10.72 -35.06 -9.45
C ALA A 29 11.22 -33.66 -9.09
N ALA A 30 12.09 -33.06 -9.91
CA ALA A 30 12.61 -31.72 -9.66
C ALA A 30 11.51 -30.66 -9.83
N LYS A 31 10.76 -30.70 -10.94
CA LYS A 31 9.60 -29.83 -11.17
C LYS A 31 8.53 -30.00 -10.10
N ARG A 32 8.27 -31.23 -9.65
CA ARG A 32 7.34 -31.48 -8.54
C ARG A 32 7.82 -30.82 -7.25
N GLN A 33 9.11 -30.92 -6.93
CA GLN A 33 9.70 -30.30 -5.75
C GLN A 33 9.67 -28.77 -5.82
N ASP A 34 9.97 -28.19 -6.98
CA ASP A 34 9.91 -26.73 -7.19
C ASP A 34 8.47 -26.20 -7.10
N CYS A 35 7.52 -26.94 -7.67
CA CYS A 35 6.10 -26.67 -7.50
C CYS A 35 5.72 -26.66 -6.01
N TYR A 36 6.09 -27.69 -5.25
CA TYR A 36 5.83 -27.75 -3.82
C TYR A 36 6.47 -26.58 -3.05
N ARG A 37 7.72 -26.21 -3.37
CA ARG A 37 8.42 -25.09 -2.73
C ARG A 37 7.72 -23.75 -2.98
N SER A 38 7.09 -23.57 -4.14
CA SER A 38 6.41 -22.31 -4.47
C SER A 38 5.24 -21.97 -3.54
N VAL A 39 4.64 -22.96 -2.86
CA VAL A 39 3.62 -22.70 -1.82
C VAL A 39 4.15 -21.87 -0.67
N PHE A 40 5.45 -21.94 -0.40
CA PHE A 40 6.10 -21.18 0.67
C PHE A 40 6.61 -19.80 0.22
N VAL A 41 6.19 -19.33 -0.96
CA VAL A 41 6.46 -17.98 -1.43
C VAL A 41 5.13 -17.24 -1.52
N PHE A 42 5.00 -16.16 -0.75
CA PHE A 42 3.76 -15.40 -0.68
C PHE A 42 3.41 -14.83 -2.06
N ALA A 43 2.15 -14.95 -2.46
CA ALA A 43 1.66 -14.53 -3.77
C ALA A 43 2.27 -15.28 -4.98
N SER A 44 2.93 -16.43 -4.81
CA SER A 44 3.31 -17.27 -5.96
C SER A 44 2.07 -17.76 -6.71
N PRO A 45 2.18 -18.14 -8.01
CA PRO A 45 1.01 -18.63 -8.76
C PRO A 45 0.26 -19.76 -8.06
N LEU A 46 0.98 -20.75 -7.51
CA LEU A 46 0.37 -21.85 -6.77
C LEU A 46 -0.26 -21.40 -5.45
N PHE A 47 0.41 -20.50 -4.71
CA PHE A 47 -0.16 -19.88 -3.51
C PHE A 47 -1.49 -19.19 -3.84
N GLN A 48 -1.53 -18.39 -4.92
CA GLN A 48 -2.73 -17.67 -5.35
C GLN A 48 -3.87 -18.65 -5.68
N GLU A 49 -3.60 -19.74 -6.40
CA GLU A 49 -4.61 -20.74 -6.75
C GLU A 49 -5.15 -21.47 -5.52
N MET A 50 -4.30 -21.81 -4.55
CA MET A 50 -4.74 -22.37 -3.27
C MET A 50 -5.56 -21.35 -2.47
N TRP A 51 -5.10 -20.09 -2.42
CA TRP A 51 -5.75 -18.99 -1.72
C TRP A 51 -7.19 -18.78 -2.21
N GLN A 52 -7.41 -18.77 -3.53
CA GLN A 52 -8.76 -18.61 -4.11
C GLN A 52 -9.74 -19.69 -3.64
N ARG A 53 -9.27 -20.93 -3.43
CA ARG A 53 -10.12 -22.04 -2.98
C ARG A 53 -10.51 -21.91 -1.51
N GLU A 54 -9.66 -21.28 -0.70
CA GLU A 54 -9.94 -21.02 0.70
C GLU A 54 -11.05 -19.98 0.90
N LEU A 55 -11.28 -19.10 -0.08
CA LEU A 55 -12.29 -18.04 0.01
C LEU A 55 -13.73 -18.55 0.09
N GLN A 56 -14.01 -19.75 -0.42
CA GLN A 56 -15.36 -20.31 -0.36
C GLN A 56 -15.76 -20.54 1.11
N GLY A 57 -16.95 -20.10 1.54
CA GLY A 57 -17.41 -20.29 2.92
C GLY A 57 -16.40 -19.86 3.99
N LEU A 58 -15.64 -18.79 3.71
CA LEU A 58 -14.62 -18.29 4.62
C LEU A 58 -15.27 -17.67 5.86
N THR A 59 -14.97 -18.23 7.02
CA THR A 59 -15.39 -17.72 8.34
C THR A 59 -14.30 -16.82 8.94
N GLU A 60 -14.63 -15.98 9.92
CA GLU A 60 -13.68 -15.12 10.63
C GLU A 60 -12.46 -15.90 11.18
N GLY A 61 -12.68 -16.97 11.94
CA GLY A 61 -11.58 -17.76 12.52
C GLY A 61 -10.66 -18.38 11.48
N ARG A 62 -11.20 -18.89 10.37
CA ARG A 62 -10.42 -19.40 9.23
C ARG A 62 -9.63 -18.30 8.53
N ALA A 63 -10.23 -17.13 8.34
CA ALA A 63 -9.55 -15.98 7.76
C ALA A 63 -8.37 -15.54 8.64
N GLN A 64 -8.56 -15.47 9.96
CA GLN A 64 -7.48 -15.19 10.90
C GLN A 64 -6.38 -16.26 10.87
N ALA A 65 -6.73 -17.55 10.77
CA ALA A 65 -5.75 -18.62 10.67
C ALA A 65 -4.88 -18.50 9.40
N LEU A 66 -5.49 -18.22 8.25
CA LEU A 66 -4.75 -17.95 7.00
C LEU A 66 -3.83 -16.74 7.14
N LEU A 67 -4.30 -15.66 7.74
CA LEU A 67 -3.49 -14.46 7.96
C LEU A 67 -2.31 -14.73 8.89
N ARG A 68 -2.48 -15.51 9.98
CA ARG A 68 -1.35 -15.95 10.83
C ARG A 68 -0.33 -16.75 10.03
N GLY A 69 -0.80 -17.66 9.17
CA GLY A 69 0.06 -18.41 8.25
C GLY A 69 0.86 -17.49 7.33
N VAL A 70 0.24 -16.46 6.77
CA VAL A 70 0.93 -15.45 5.95
C VAL A 70 1.94 -14.65 6.76
N MET A 71 1.59 -14.21 7.98
CA MET A 71 2.55 -13.49 8.85
C MET A 71 3.76 -14.36 9.17
N HIS A 72 3.56 -15.65 9.44
CA HIS A 72 4.65 -16.61 9.64
C HIS A 72 5.48 -16.79 8.37
N LEU A 73 4.83 -16.99 7.22
CA LEU A 73 5.50 -17.21 5.94
C LEU A 73 6.35 -16.03 5.49
N CYS A 74 5.82 -14.82 5.66
CA CYS A 74 6.51 -13.58 5.34
C CYS A 74 7.52 -13.16 6.41
N LEU A 75 7.70 -13.95 7.48
CA LEU A 75 8.54 -13.63 8.63
C LEU A 75 8.22 -12.25 9.22
N MET A 76 6.93 -11.87 9.23
CA MET A 76 6.50 -10.57 9.71
C MET A 76 6.88 -10.43 11.19
N PRO A 77 7.71 -9.45 11.57
CA PRO A 77 8.06 -9.24 12.98
C PRO A 77 6.83 -8.75 13.75
N ARG A 78 6.96 -8.68 15.09
CA ARG A 78 5.93 -8.03 15.92
C ARG A 78 5.74 -6.57 15.50
N ASP A 79 6.83 -5.86 15.29
CA ASP A 79 6.86 -4.46 14.85
C ASP A 79 7.98 -4.30 13.82
N LEU A 80 7.72 -3.58 12.74
CA LEU A 80 8.72 -3.18 11.76
C LEU A 80 9.71 -2.20 12.40
N SER A 81 10.99 -2.38 12.11
CA SER A 81 12.08 -1.49 12.50
C SER A 81 12.10 -0.20 11.67
N GLY A 82 11.65 -0.28 10.41
CA GLY A 82 11.67 0.82 9.45
C GLY A 82 12.99 0.97 8.70
N THR A 83 13.92 0.02 8.80
CA THR A 83 15.18 0.06 8.04
C THR A 83 15.02 -0.48 6.62
N CYS A 84 15.88 -0.02 5.71
CA CYS A 84 15.94 -0.51 4.34
C CYS A 84 16.29 -2.00 4.30
N GLU A 85 17.23 -2.44 5.13
CA GLU A 85 17.73 -3.82 5.15
C GLU A 85 16.66 -4.81 5.60
N GLU A 86 15.90 -4.48 6.65
CA GLU A 86 14.77 -5.31 7.09
C GLU A 86 13.70 -5.36 6.00
N THR A 87 13.36 -4.21 5.41
CA THR A 87 12.36 -4.15 4.34
C THR A 87 12.78 -5.02 3.16
N ALA A 88 14.01 -4.86 2.65
CA ALA A 88 14.55 -5.66 1.57
C ALA A 88 14.58 -7.16 1.89
N PHE A 89 14.89 -7.53 3.15
CA PHE A 89 14.85 -8.92 3.59
C PHE A 89 13.43 -9.50 3.59
N LEU A 90 12.44 -8.77 4.10
CA LEU A 90 11.04 -9.22 4.17
C LEU A 90 10.41 -9.33 2.78
N LEU A 91 10.74 -8.41 1.86
CA LEU A 91 10.23 -8.44 0.49
C LEU A 91 10.68 -9.69 -0.30
N LYS A 92 11.82 -10.31 0.04
CA LYS A 92 12.27 -11.58 -0.58
C LYS A 92 11.33 -12.77 -0.33
N ARG A 93 10.35 -12.64 0.57
CA ARG A 93 9.33 -13.66 0.84
C ARG A 93 8.15 -13.61 -0.13
N PHE A 94 8.08 -12.55 -0.93
CA PHE A 94 7.05 -12.33 -1.92
C PHE A 94 7.51 -12.91 -3.25
N TRP A 95 6.56 -13.39 -4.05
CA TRP A 95 6.83 -13.78 -5.42
C TRP A 95 7.21 -12.54 -6.24
N PRO A 96 8.37 -12.50 -6.90
CA PRO A 96 8.84 -11.28 -7.57
C PRO A 96 7.93 -10.85 -8.74
N ASP A 97 7.22 -11.78 -9.38
CA ASP A 97 6.42 -11.47 -10.57
C ASP A 97 4.92 -11.34 -10.28
N CYS A 98 4.50 -11.01 -9.05
CA CYS A 98 3.09 -10.76 -8.76
C CYS A 98 2.77 -9.26 -8.95
N PRO A 99 2.22 -8.84 -10.11
CA PRO A 99 2.12 -7.42 -10.44
C PRO A 99 1.12 -6.68 -9.54
N PRO A 100 1.27 -5.35 -9.35
CA PRO A 100 0.35 -4.54 -8.53
C PRO A 100 -1.11 -4.55 -8.98
N HIS A 101 -1.40 -4.91 -10.23
CA HIS A 101 -2.77 -5.05 -10.77
C HIS A 101 -3.36 -6.46 -10.61
N SER A 102 -2.62 -7.41 -10.05
CA SER A 102 -3.10 -8.78 -9.83
C SER A 102 -4.40 -8.79 -9.01
N SER A 103 -5.34 -9.66 -9.40
CA SER A 103 -6.58 -9.90 -8.65
C SER A 103 -6.31 -10.51 -7.26
N PHE A 104 -5.12 -11.09 -7.06
CA PHE A 104 -4.68 -11.60 -5.77
C PHE A 104 -4.80 -10.56 -4.65
N TRP A 105 -4.42 -9.31 -4.91
CA TRP A 105 -4.48 -8.26 -3.90
C TRP A 105 -5.90 -8.00 -3.39
N SER A 106 -6.88 -8.01 -4.29
CA SER A 106 -8.30 -7.91 -3.92
C SER A 106 -8.75 -9.12 -3.10
N SER A 107 -8.26 -10.32 -3.45
CA SER A 107 -8.55 -11.54 -2.71
C SER A 107 -7.91 -11.59 -1.33
N PHE A 108 -6.71 -11.01 -1.17
CA PHE A 108 -6.03 -10.88 0.12
C PHE A 108 -6.81 -9.91 1.02
N SER A 109 -7.18 -8.74 0.48
CA SER A 109 -8.05 -7.77 1.16
C SER A 109 -9.37 -8.40 1.61
N ARG A 110 -9.98 -9.28 0.80
CA ARG A 110 -11.19 -9.99 1.19
C ARG A 110 -11.00 -10.85 2.44
N VAL A 111 -9.86 -11.53 2.58
CA VAL A 111 -9.57 -12.30 3.80
C VAL A 111 -9.40 -11.38 5.01
N VAL A 112 -8.72 -10.24 4.87
CA VAL A 112 -8.59 -9.23 5.95
C VAL A 112 -9.96 -8.69 6.36
N GLN A 113 -10.84 -8.38 5.40
CA GLN A 113 -12.21 -7.92 5.68
C GLN A 113 -13.02 -8.95 6.47
N VAL A 114 -12.88 -10.25 6.15
CA VAL A 114 -13.58 -11.32 6.87
C VAL A 114 -12.97 -11.58 8.25
N ALA A 115 -11.64 -11.50 8.37
CA ALA A 115 -10.91 -11.78 9.62
C ALA A 115 -11.20 -10.78 10.74
N PHE A 116 -11.63 -9.56 10.40
CA PHE A 116 -11.88 -8.47 11.34
C PHE A 116 -13.29 -7.88 11.20
N ALA A 117 -14.25 -8.70 10.74
CA ALA A 117 -15.64 -8.28 10.56
C ALA A 117 -16.35 -8.05 11.91
N GLN A 118 -16.09 -8.90 12.92
CA GLN A 118 -16.61 -8.76 14.28
C GLN A 118 -15.50 -8.33 15.24
N ASP A 119 -14.35 -9.02 15.23
CA ASP A 119 -13.18 -8.63 16.01
C ASP A 119 -12.40 -7.49 15.32
N LEU A 120 -12.91 -6.27 15.42
CA LEU A 120 -12.40 -5.11 14.69
C LEU A 120 -10.88 -4.95 14.82
N LEU A 121 -10.20 -4.65 13.70
CA LEU A 121 -8.75 -4.41 13.63
C LEU A 121 -8.31 -3.30 14.60
N ALA A 122 -9.16 -2.29 14.78
CA ALA A 122 -8.91 -1.20 15.71
C ALA A 122 -9.10 -1.58 17.20
N SER A 123 -9.76 -2.69 17.51
CA SER A 123 -9.98 -3.10 18.89
C SER A 123 -8.68 -3.62 19.54
N LYS A 124 -8.48 -3.29 20.83
CA LYS A 124 -7.43 -3.88 21.67
C LYS A 124 -7.81 -5.25 22.25
N ALA A 125 -9.05 -5.70 22.05
CA ALA A 125 -9.44 -7.08 22.39
C ALA A 125 -8.91 -8.07 21.34
N GLY A 126 -9.01 -9.36 21.63
CA GLY A 126 -8.67 -10.44 20.69
C GLY A 126 -7.17 -10.56 20.43
N ASP A 127 -6.83 -11.06 19.25
CA ASP A 127 -5.44 -11.35 18.85
C ASP A 127 -4.71 -10.06 18.46
N GLN A 128 -4.17 -9.37 19.47
CA GLN A 128 -3.44 -8.12 19.29
C GLN A 128 -2.16 -8.27 18.45
N LEU A 129 -1.52 -9.44 18.46
CA LEU A 129 -0.32 -9.67 17.65
C LEU A 129 -0.69 -9.69 16.17
N LEU A 130 -1.71 -10.47 15.80
CA LEU A 130 -2.17 -10.53 14.41
C LEU A 130 -2.66 -9.15 13.93
N LYS A 131 -3.43 -8.43 14.74
CA LYS A 131 -3.92 -7.08 14.38
C LYS A 131 -2.77 -6.10 14.14
N ARG A 132 -1.76 -6.11 15.02
CA ARG A 132 -0.55 -5.31 14.88
C ARG A 132 0.20 -5.65 13.59
N GLN A 133 0.44 -6.94 13.36
CA GLN A 133 1.15 -7.41 12.17
C GLN A 133 0.39 -7.06 10.90
N ILE A 134 -0.92 -7.29 10.82
CA ILE A 134 -1.72 -6.95 9.63
C ILE A 134 -1.77 -5.45 9.39
N HIS A 135 -1.92 -4.63 10.44
CA HIS A 135 -1.84 -3.18 10.28
C HIS A 135 -0.51 -2.75 9.66
N GLN A 136 0.61 -3.30 10.11
CA GLN A 136 1.93 -2.94 9.59
C GLN A 136 2.26 -3.61 8.25
N PHE A 137 1.66 -4.77 7.96
CA PHE A 137 1.88 -5.51 6.72
C PHE A 137 1.41 -4.71 5.50
N ARG A 138 0.43 -3.82 5.65
CA ARG A 138 0.00 -2.90 4.58
C ARG A 138 1.14 -2.00 4.06
N TYR A 139 2.11 -1.67 4.91
CA TYR A 139 3.29 -0.88 4.54
C TYR A 139 4.23 -1.71 3.67
N LEU A 140 4.44 -2.99 4.03
CA LEU A 140 5.20 -3.93 3.21
C LEU A 140 4.50 -4.23 1.87
N LEU A 141 3.17 -4.37 1.86
CA LEU A 141 2.41 -4.54 0.61
C LEU A 141 2.62 -3.34 -0.32
N SER A 142 2.57 -2.11 0.20
CA SER A 142 2.84 -0.93 -0.61
C SER A 142 4.31 -0.85 -1.07
N ALA A 143 5.27 -1.17 -0.18
CA ALA A 143 6.70 -1.20 -0.52
C ALA A 143 7.04 -2.26 -1.57
N TYR A 144 6.40 -3.43 -1.49
CA TYR A 144 6.49 -4.46 -2.50
C TYR A 144 5.99 -3.93 -3.86
N GLN A 145 4.84 -3.25 -3.87
CA GLN A 145 4.24 -2.76 -5.11
C GLN A 145 5.04 -1.63 -5.75
N THR A 146 5.75 -0.80 -4.99
CA THR A 146 6.67 0.20 -5.55
C THR A 146 7.96 -0.44 -6.02
N GLN A 147 8.53 -1.37 -5.25
CA GLN A 147 9.73 -2.10 -5.63
C GLN A 147 9.50 -2.92 -6.91
N TRP A 148 8.34 -3.55 -7.07
CA TRP A 148 7.97 -4.26 -8.29
C TRP A 148 8.03 -3.34 -9.52
N ILE A 149 7.51 -2.11 -9.40
CA ILE A 149 7.57 -1.12 -10.49
C ILE A 149 9.01 -0.74 -10.81
N ARG A 150 9.85 -0.53 -9.79
CA ARG A 150 11.27 -0.23 -9.98
C ARG A 150 11.98 -1.35 -10.74
N GLU A 151 11.78 -2.59 -10.33
CA GLU A 151 12.44 -3.75 -10.92
C GLU A 151 12.01 -4.04 -12.37
N HIS A 152 10.75 -3.75 -12.71
CA HIS A 152 10.18 -4.12 -14.02
C HIS A 152 10.14 -2.97 -15.02
N TYR A 153 10.13 -1.71 -14.55
CA TYR A 153 9.88 -0.54 -15.41
C TYR A 153 10.91 0.59 -15.27
N ALA A 154 11.69 0.66 -14.19
CA ALA A 154 12.68 1.72 -14.07
C ALA A 154 13.86 1.50 -15.01
N LYS A 155 14.39 2.59 -15.54
CA LYS A 155 15.63 2.62 -16.33
C LYS A 155 16.63 3.53 -15.65
N THR A 156 17.92 3.32 -15.92
CA THR A 156 18.99 4.17 -15.38
C THR A 156 18.72 5.64 -15.66
N GLY A 157 18.72 6.46 -14.60
CA GLY A 157 18.47 7.90 -14.68
C GLY A 157 16.99 8.32 -14.72
N GLN A 158 16.05 7.37 -14.69
CA GLN A 158 14.62 7.67 -14.57
C GLN A 158 14.16 7.78 -13.12
N THR A 159 13.11 8.57 -12.92
CA THR A 159 12.37 8.72 -11.67
C THR A 159 11.38 7.58 -11.46
N ASP A 160 10.96 7.36 -10.22
CA ASP A 160 9.88 6.41 -9.90
C ASP A 160 8.57 6.77 -10.63
N GLU A 161 8.32 8.07 -10.84
CA GLU A 161 7.20 8.55 -11.64
C GLU A 161 7.23 8.04 -13.07
N GLU A 162 8.38 8.11 -13.75
CA GLU A 162 8.51 7.65 -15.13
C GLU A 162 8.34 6.14 -15.22
N ALA A 163 8.85 5.38 -14.24
CA ALA A 163 8.62 3.94 -14.14
C ALA A 163 7.12 3.63 -13.94
N LEU A 164 6.44 4.37 -13.06
CA LEU A 164 4.99 4.22 -12.86
C LEU A 164 4.20 4.56 -14.13
N GLN A 165 4.58 5.63 -14.83
CA GLN A 165 3.93 6.01 -16.08
C GLN A 165 4.06 4.91 -17.14
N ALA A 166 5.26 4.33 -17.30
CA ALA A 166 5.50 3.23 -18.23
C ALA A 166 4.62 2.01 -17.91
N TYR A 167 4.58 1.61 -16.64
CA TYR A 167 3.70 0.53 -16.18
C TYR A 167 2.22 0.78 -16.48
N LEU A 168 1.73 1.97 -16.13
CA LEU A 168 0.33 2.34 -16.35
C LEU A 168 0.00 2.46 -17.84
N GLN A 169 0.95 2.87 -18.67
CA GLN A 169 0.77 2.96 -20.11
C GLN A 169 0.53 1.57 -20.72
N GLU A 170 1.22 0.53 -20.24
CA GLU A 170 1.07 -0.85 -20.71
C GLU A 170 -0.12 -1.60 -20.08
N THR A 171 -0.41 -1.33 -18.81
CA THR A 171 -1.38 -2.13 -18.04
C THR A 171 -2.84 -1.83 -18.44
N LYS A 172 -3.53 -2.82 -19.00
CA LYS A 172 -4.95 -2.71 -19.40
C LYS A 172 -5.89 -3.17 -18.27
N GLY A 173 -7.18 -2.83 -18.36
CA GLY A 173 -8.20 -3.32 -17.43
C GLY A 173 -8.22 -2.72 -16.03
N ILE A 174 -7.28 -1.83 -15.70
CA ILE A 174 -7.20 -1.17 -14.38
C ILE A 174 -8.02 0.12 -14.31
N LYS A 175 -8.60 0.37 -13.14
CA LYS A 175 -9.18 1.67 -12.75
C LYS A 175 -8.09 2.49 -12.06
N ILE A 176 -7.92 3.72 -12.50
CA ILE A 176 -6.91 4.65 -11.97
C ILE A 176 -7.63 5.92 -11.52
N ASP A 177 -7.31 6.36 -10.31
CA ASP A 177 -7.64 7.69 -9.82
C ASP A 177 -6.36 8.42 -9.41
N ALA A 178 -6.19 9.67 -9.85
CA ALA A 178 -5.03 10.49 -9.46
C ALA A 178 -5.44 11.84 -8.85
N TYR A 179 -6.74 12.08 -8.66
CA TYR A 179 -7.26 13.35 -8.14
C TYR A 179 -7.92 13.20 -6.76
N GLU A 180 -8.18 11.96 -6.32
CA GLU A 180 -8.60 11.68 -4.96
C GLU A 180 -7.56 12.09 -3.89
N ALA A 181 -8.06 12.28 -2.66
CA ALA A 181 -7.54 12.95 -1.46
C ALA A 181 -6.01 13.07 -1.20
N ALA A 182 -5.23 13.58 -2.16
CA ALA A 182 -3.81 13.91 -1.97
C ALA A 182 -3.56 14.87 -0.79
N ARG A 183 -4.56 15.66 -0.40
CA ARG A 183 -4.54 16.54 0.78
C ARG A 183 -3.98 15.84 2.01
N LEU A 184 -4.38 14.60 2.29
CA LEU A 184 -3.96 13.89 3.52
C LEU A 184 -2.49 13.43 3.49
N HIS A 185 -1.87 13.43 2.32
CA HIS A 185 -0.46 13.07 2.11
C HIS A 185 0.43 14.31 2.02
N ASN A 186 0.00 15.44 2.57
CA ASN A 186 0.76 16.69 2.52
C ASN A 186 0.82 17.35 3.90
N LYS A 187 1.11 16.54 4.92
CA LYS A 187 1.16 17.00 6.30
C LYS A 187 2.37 17.92 6.52
N VAL A 188 2.17 18.89 7.39
CA VAL A 188 3.17 19.79 7.98
C VAL A 188 3.11 19.65 9.50
N TYR A 189 4.16 20.02 10.22
CA TYR A 189 4.11 20.09 11.68
C TYR A 189 4.29 21.54 12.15
N VAL A 190 3.81 21.83 13.36
CA VAL A 190 4.13 23.08 14.06
C VAL A 190 5.43 22.85 14.83
N ASP A 191 6.45 23.67 14.58
CA ASP A 191 7.73 23.58 15.29
C ASP A 191 7.68 24.23 16.68
N GLN A 192 8.80 24.18 17.40
CA GLN A 192 8.91 24.73 18.76
C GLN A 192 8.68 26.26 18.82
N ASN A 193 8.79 26.96 17.69
CA ASN A 193 8.57 28.40 17.58
C ASN A 193 7.13 28.73 17.14
N GLY A 194 6.26 27.73 17.01
CA GLY A 194 4.90 27.90 16.51
C GLY A 194 4.80 28.05 14.99
N GLN A 195 5.87 27.83 14.23
CA GLN A 195 5.89 27.96 12.78
C GLN A 195 5.54 26.64 12.09
N LEU A 196 4.82 26.71 10.97
CA LEU A 196 4.51 25.53 10.17
C LEU A 196 5.73 25.14 9.32
N ALA A 197 6.15 23.89 9.44
CA ALA A 197 7.28 23.32 8.72
C ALA A 197 6.87 22.03 7.99
N PHE A 198 7.45 21.82 6.80
CA PHE A 198 7.35 20.55 6.09
C PHE A 198 8.24 19.48 6.74
N PRO A 199 7.96 18.18 6.55
CA PRO A 199 8.87 17.10 6.90
C PRO A 199 10.31 17.40 6.46
N SER A 200 11.26 17.09 7.34
CA SER A 200 12.70 17.37 7.17
C SER A 200 13.02 18.85 6.92
N ARG A 201 12.13 19.76 7.32
CA ARG A 201 12.22 21.20 7.09
C ARG A 201 12.41 21.56 5.62
N ALA A 202 11.82 20.77 4.72
CA ALA A 202 11.86 21.06 3.29
C ALA A 202 11.28 22.47 3.03
N GLN A 203 11.84 23.20 2.05
CA GLN A 203 11.34 24.53 1.70
C GLN A 203 9.94 24.47 1.06
N ALA A 204 9.65 23.35 0.39
CA ALA A 204 8.37 23.07 -0.23
C ALA A 204 8.14 21.56 -0.24
N GLN A 205 6.86 21.17 -0.25
CA GLN A 205 6.42 19.81 -0.51
C GLN A 205 5.26 19.89 -1.49
N LEU A 206 5.11 18.90 -2.37
CA LEU A 206 3.95 18.75 -3.23
C LEU A 206 3.77 17.28 -3.61
N ASN A 207 3.14 16.53 -2.70
CA ASN A 207 2.86 15.12 -2.93
C ASN A 207 1.52 14.95 -3.65
N PHE A 208 1.42 13.96 -4.53
CA PHE A 208 0.16 13.55 -5.14
C PHE A 208 -0.03 12.04 -5.08
N LYS A 209 -1.29 11.62 -5.17
CA LYS A 209 -1.71 10.23 -5.04
C LYS A 209 -2.10 9.66 -6.41
N VAL A 210 -1.75 8.40 -6.64
CA VAL A 210 -2.26 7.58 -7.74
C VAL A 210 -2.80 6.28 -7.14
N LEU A 211 -4.08 6.01 -7.34
CA LEU A 211 -4.82 4.88 -6.78
C LEU A 211 -5.18 3.91 -7.90
N LEU A 212 -4.82 2.63 -7.76
CA LEU A 212 -5.09 1.56 -8.70
C LEU A 212 -6.06 0.56 -8.07
N ASN A 213 -7.21 0.36 -8.72
CA ASN A 213 -8.24 -0.58 -8.29
C ASN A 213 -8.60 -0.46 -6.79
N PHE A 214 -8.51 0.74 -6.23
CA PHE A 214 -8.72 1.07 -4.81
C PHE A 214 -7.71 0.49 -3.81
N HIS A 215 -7.19 -0.72 -4.03
CA HIS A 215 -6.31 -1.42 -3.09
C HIS A 215 -4.87 -0.90 -3.10
N THR A 216 -4.37 -0.54 -4.28
CA THR A 216 -2.97 -0.14 -4.47
C THR A 216 -2.87 1.37 -4.53
N GLU A 217 -2.09 1.95 -3.64
CA GLU A 217 -1.85 3.40 -3.58
C GLU A 217 -0.37 3.69 -3.84
N TYR A 218 -0.11 4.71 -4.65
CA TYR A 218 1.20 5.31 -4.82
C TYR A 218 1.12 6.77 -4.42
N ILE A 219 2.04 7.20 -3.56
CA ILE A 219 2.25 8.61 -3.26
C ILE A 219 3.59 8.99 -3.86
N LEU A 220 3.60 10.02 -4.69
CA LEU A 220 4.79 10.55 -5.33
C LEU A 220 5.07 11.94 -4.78
N ASP A 221 6.34 12.21 -4.49
CA ASP A 221 6.79 13.54 -4.08
C ASP A 221 6.92 14.51 -5.27
N GLN A 222 7.38 15.73 -4.98
CA GLN A 222 7.58 16.74 -6.01
C GLN A 222 8.65 16.32 -7.05
N GLY A 223 9.68 15.57 -6.64
CA GLY A 223 10.74 15.05 -7.48
C GLY A 223 10.36 13.79 -8.27
N GLY A 224 9.16 13.24 -8.04
CA GLY A 224 8.71 12.02 -8.70
C GLY A 224 9.27 10.74 -8.07
N GLN A 225 9.65 10.77 -6.79
CA GLN A 225 10.04 9.59 -6.02
C GLN A 225 8.84 9.00 -5.27
N PHE A 226 8.77 7.68 -5.14
CA PHE A 226 7.78 7.04 -4.29
C PHE A 226 8.01 7.40 -2.82
N LEU A 227 6.91 7.65 -2.12
CA LEU A 227 6.88 7.86 -0.69
C LEU A 227 6.18 6.67 -0.05
N ASN A 228 6.96 5.87 0.67
CA ASN A 228 6.49 4.75 1.46
C ASN A 228 7.00 4.87 2.89
N GLU A 229 6.32 4.18 3.79
CA GLU A 229 6.57 4.32 5.23
C GLU A 229 7.67 3.36 5.68
N VAL A 230 7.85 2.30 4.90
CA VAL A 230 9.04 1.45 4.81
C VAL A 230 9.37 1.28 3.33
N ASP A 231 10.65 1.22 2.97
CA ASP A 231 11.10 1.11 1.59
C ASP A 231 12.48 0.43 1.57
N PRO A 232 12.76 -0.48 0.64
CA PRO A 232 14.01 -1.24 0.61
C PRO A 232 15.22 -0.42 0.15
N ASN A 233 15.02 0.75 -0.46
CA ASN A 233 16.07 1.56 -1.07
C ASN A 233 16.34 2.84 -0.27
N GLN A 234 15.30 3.50 0.24
CA GLN A 234 15.47 4.78 0.94
C GLN A 234 14.37 5.09 1.95
N ILE A 235 14.73 5.70 3.08
CA ILE A 235 13.78 6.20 4.07
C ILE A 235 13.87 7.72 4.14
N SER A 236 12.71 8.38 4.10
CA SER A 236 12.60 9.83 4.30
C SER A 236 11.49 10.15 5.29
N GLU A 237 11.60 11.28 5.99
CA GLU A 237 10.55 11.72 6.91
C GLU A 237 9.22 11.97 6.17
N ASN A 238 9.29 12.49 4.93
CA ASN A 238 8.11 12.64 4.08
C ASN A 238 7.45 11.28 3.79
N GLY A 239 8.25 10.23 3.52
CA GLY A 239 7.76 8.85 3.39
C GLY A 239 7.10 8.33 4.66
N ILE A 240 7.74 8.51 5.82
CA ILE A 240 7.18 8.06 7.12
C ILE A 240 5.87 8.76 7.46
N VAL A 241 5.71 10.04 7.11
CA VAL A 241 4.57 10.88 7.50
C VAL A 241 3.42 10.84 6.48
N ASN A 242 3.76 10.80 5.20
CA ASN A 242 2.84 10.97 4.09
C ASN A 242 2.79 9.78 3.13
N GLY A 243 3.58 8.74 3.36
CA GLY A 243 3.72 7.64 2.43
C GLY A 243 2.44 6.85 2.19
N ALA A 244 2.52 6.04 1.14
CA ALA A 244 1.45 5.18 0.67
C ALA A 244 1.31 3.93 1.53
N SER A 245 0.07 3.53 1.75
CA SER A 245 -0.25 2.28 2.42
C SER A 245 -1.31 1.51 1.63
N PHE A 246 -1.18 0.19 1.57
CA PHE A 246 -2.15 -0.66 0.86
C PHE A 246 -3.53 -0.63 1.53
N ASN A 247 -4.63 -0.57 0.77
CA ASN A 247 -5.98 -0.54 1.32
C ASN A 247 -6.60 -1.94 1.40
N TYR A 248 -7.04 -2.36 2.59
CA TYR A 248 -7.80 -3.60 2.79
C TYR A 248 -9.29 -3.42 2.61
N GLY A 249 -9.83 -2.23 2.86
CA GLY A 249 -11.24 -1.94 2.74
C GLY A 249 -11.76 -1.97 1.30
N LEU A 250 -13.07 -1.77 1.18
CA LEU A 250 -13.74 -1.57 -0.11
C LEU A 250 -13.96 -0.08 -0.35
N ALA A 251 -13.95 0.33 -1.62
CA ALA A 251 -14.18 1.73 -2.03
C ALA A 251 -15.51 2.32 -1.53
N ARG A 252 -16.48 1.45 -1.23
CA ARG A 252 -17.78 1.83 -0.68
C ARG A 252 -18.05 1.04 0.58
N GLY A 253 -18.68 1.69 1.55
CA GLY A 253 -19.05 1.10 2.82
C GLY A 253 -18.07 1.46 3.94
N ARG A 254 -18.24 0.82 5.09
CA ARG A 254 -17.51 1.15 6.32
C ARG A 254 -16.10 0.54 6.39
N THR A 255 -15.84 -0.54 5.65
CA THR A 255 -14.56 -1.27 5.76
C THR A 255 -13.34 -0.43 5.40
N HIS A 256 -13.44 0.54 4.50
CA HIS A 256 -12.34 1.48 4.25
C HIS A 256 -12.01 2.31 5.50
N LYS A 257 -13.04 2.81 6.17
CA LYS A 257 -12.85 3.53 7.42
C LYS A 257 -12.26 2.60 8.49
N ASP A 258 -12.89 1.45 8.71
CA ASP A 258 -12.56 0.54 9.81
C ASP A 258 -11.19 -0.13 9.68
N LEU A 259 -10.73 -0.37 8.44
CA LEU A 259 -9.47 -1.09 8.17
C LEU A 259 -8.34 -0.17 7.71
N ASP A 260 -8.63 0.98 7.09
CA ASP A 260 -7.62 1.81 6.42
C ASP A 260 -7.46 3.21 7.00
N ILE A 261 -8.54 3.86 7.46
CA ILE A 261 -8.49 5.25 7.97
C ILE A 261 -8.40 5.30 9.49
N ASP A 262 -9.21 4.50 10.18
CA ASP A 262 -9.30 4.44 11.64
C ASP A 262 -8.57 3.24 12.29
N PRO A 263 -7.51 2.62 11.72
CA PRO A 263 -6.71 1.72 12.53
C PRO A 263 -5.99 2.53 13.62
N VAL A 264 -5.86 1.94 14.80
CA VAL A 264 -5.39 2.69 15.97
C VAL A 264 -3.90 2.99 15.83
N LYS A 265 -3.53 4.23 16.16
CA LYS A 265 -2.15 4.65 16.44
C LYS A 265 -1.36 3.67 17.31
N SER A 266 -2.00 2.83 18.11
CA SER A 266 -1.36 1.80 18.94
C SER A 266 -0.68 0.71 18.13
N TRP A 267 -1.14 0.43 16.91
CA TRP A 267 -0.58 -0.58 16.01
C TRP A 267 0.52 -0.04 15.10
N ASP A 268 0.69 1.28 14.99
CA ASP A 268 1.83 1.86 14.27
C ASP A 268 3.17 1.36 14.83
N PRO A 269 4.18 1.14 13.97
CA PRO A 269 5.49 0.70 14.43
C PRO A 269 6.19 1.77 15.27
N PRO A 270 7.09 1.39 16.19
CA PRO A 270 7.80 2.33 17.05
C PRO A 270 8.53 3.44 16.30
N PHE A 271 9.18 3.15 15.16
CA PHE A 271 9.91 4.18 14.40
C PHE A 271 8.98 5.27 13.88
N ARG A 272 7.81 4.91 13.34
CA ARG A 272 6.81 5.86 12.85
C ARG A 272 6.23 6.68 14.00
N LYS A 273 5.97 6.05 15.15
CA LYS A 273 5.50 6.75 16.35
C LYS A 273 6.49 7.80 16.84
N LYS A 274 7.80 7.50 16.79
CA LYS A 274 8.84 8.48 17.13
C LYS A 274 8.74 9.71 16.25
N VAL A 275 8.52 9.56 14.94
CA VAL A 275 8.37 10.71 14.03
C VAL A 275 7.04 11.46 14.25
N LEU A 276 5.92 10.73 14.37
CA LEU A 276 4.58 11.34 14.38
C LEU A 276 4.14 11.90 15.74
N TYR A 277 4.70 11.37 16.83
CA TYR A 277 4.21 11.63 18.19
C TYR A 277 5.32 12.05 19.16
N GLN A 278 6.47 12.50 18.65
CA GLN A 278 7.50 13.16 19.46
C GLN A 278 6.92 14.38 20.17
N GLN A 279 7.35 14.62 21.42
CA GLN A 279 6.89 15.78 22.19
C GLN A 279 7.17 17.08 21.42
N GLY A 280 6.13 17.90 21.27
CA GLY A 280 6.21 19.18 20.55
C GLY A 280 6.03 19.09 19.03
N VAL A 281 5.94 17.89 18.43
CA VAL A 281 5.70 17.73 16.99
C VAL A 281 4.30 17.19 16.76
N ARG A 282 3.43 18.00 16.13
CA ARG A 282 2.09 17.58 15.71
C ARG A 282 1.92 17.77 14.21
N TYR A 283 1.94 16.68 13.47
CA TYR A 283 1.64 16.67 12.05
C TYR A 283 0.15 16.93 11.78
N LEU A 284 -0.11 17.84 10.83
CA LEU A 284 -1.43 18.33 10.42
C LEU A 284 -1.50 18.32 8.89
N ALA A 285 -2.57 17.72 8.35
CA ALA A 285 -2.89 17.87 6.93
C ALA A 285 -3.52 19.25 6.66
N PRO A 286 -3.43 19.79 5.43
CA PRO A 286 -4.17 21.00 5.06
C PRO A 286 -5.66 20.82 5.35
N LYS A 287 -6.31 21.84 5.89
CA LYS A 287 -7.75 21.81 6.18
C LYS A 287 -8.55 21.77 4.88
N ASN A 288 -9.72 21.13 4.88
CA ASN A 288 -10.58 21.09 3.70
C ASN A 288 -11.42 22.37 3.56
N ASP A 289 -10.75 23.52 3.54
CA ASP A 289 -11.38 24.85 3.50
C ASP A 289 -10.54 25.86 2.70
N ARG A 290 -10.97 27.12 2.71
CA ARG A 290 -10.29 28.27 2.06
C ARG A 290 -9.55 29.17 3.06
N GLY A 291 -9.39 28.76 4.31
CA GLY A 291 -8.72 29.53 5.36
C GLY A 291 -7.20 29.55 5.19
N GLU A 292 -6.48 30.11 6.17
CA GLU A 292 -5.02 30.21 6.15
C GLU A 292 -4.34 28.84 5.99
N GLN A 293 -4.81 27.82 6.69
CA GLN A 293 -4.30 26.44 6.59
C GLN A 293 -5.08 25.60 5.56
N GLY A 294 -5.88 26.25 4.70
CA GLY A 294 -6.83 25.61 3.80
C GLY A 294 -6.22 25.09 2.51
N TYR A 295 -6.60 23.88 2.10
CA TYR A 295 -6.21 23.24 0.84
C TYR A 295 -6.63 24.04 -0.40
N TRP A 296 -7.72 24.81 -0.29
CA TRP A 296 -8.30 25.61 -1.37
C TRP A 296 -7.85 27.08 -1.33
N SER A 297 -7.06 27.48 -0.33
CA SER A 297 -6.63 28.86 -0.16
C SER A 297 -5.50 29.22 -1.11
N ARG A 298 -5.61 30.37 -1.78
CA ARG A 298 -4.58 30.91 -2.70
C ARG A 298 -3.55 31.81 -2.01
N LYS A 299 -3.77 32.11 -0.73
CA LYS A 299 -2.94 32.99 0.11
C LYS A 299 -2.58 32.35 1.46
N GLY A 300 -2.93 31.08 1.64
CA GLY A 300 -2.68 30.33 2.87
C GLY A 300 -1.27 29.76 2.96
N THR A 301 -0.94 29.12 4.08
CA THR A 301 0.37 28.51 4.37
C THR A 301 0.85 27.58 3.26
N PHE A 302 -0.06 26.82 2.66
CA PHE A 302 0.27 25.86 1.61
C PHE A 302 0.26 26.47 0.19
N ALA A 303 -0.13 27.74 0.05
CA ALA A 303 -0.18 28.37 -1.27
C ALA A 303 1.22 28.70 -1.78
N GLN A 304 1.48 28.48 -3.06
CA GLN A 304 2.74 28.83 -3.71
C GLN A 304 2.44 29.50 -5.06
N GLY A 305 3.16 30.58 -5.37
CA GLY A 305 2.99 31.31 -6.63
C GLY A 305 1.56 31.77 -6.90
N GLY A 306 0.82 32.20 -5.85
CA GLY A 306 -0.57 32.66 -5.96
C GLY A 306 -1.60 31.57 -6.30
N LYS A 307 -1.22 30.29 -6.20
CA LYS A 307 -2.07 29.13 -6.43
C LYS A 307 -2.33 28.37 -5.15
N SER A 308 -3.58 27.94 -4.99
CA SER A 308 -3.94 27.03 -3.91
C SER A 308 -3.23 25.70 -4.06
N TYR A 309 -3.04 25.01 -2.95
CA TYR A 309 -2.37 23.71 -2.96
C TYR A 309 -3.14 22.68 -3.78
N LYS A 310 -4.48 22.72 -3.77
CA LYS A 310 -5.35 21.97 -4.70
C LYS A 310 -5.00 22.22 -6.17
N GLN A 311 -4.81 23.49 -6.56
CA GLN A 311 -4.45 23.84 -7.94
C GLN A 311 -3.05 23.35 -8.31
N GLN A 312 -2.12 23.36 -7.37
CA GLN A 312 -0.76 22.86 -7.56
C GLN A 312 -0.75 21.35 -7.75
N VAL A 313 -1.43 20.59 -6.87
CA VAL A 313 -1.62 19.14 -7.01
C VAL A 313 -2.28 18.82 -8.34
N ALA A 314 -3.37 19.51 -8.70
CA ALA A 314 -4.03 19.29 -9.99
C ALA A 314 -3.14 19.63 -11.20
N LYS A 315 -2.18 20.57 -11.07
CA LYS A 315 -1.17 20.82 -12.10
C LYS A 315 -0.18 19.65 -12.17
N ARG A 316 0.29 19.13 -11.03
CA ARG A 316 1.21 18.00 -10.96
C ARG A 316 0.60 16.73 -11.55
N VAL A 317 -0.65 16.41 -11.20
CA VAL A 317 -1.39 15.27 -11.77
C VAL A 317 -1.57 15.41 -13.28
N ARG A 318 -1.87 16.62 -13.79
CA ARG A 318 -1.91 16.85 -15.25
C ARG A 318 -0.56 16.63 -15.92
N SER A 319 0.55 16.98 -15.25
CA SER A 319 1.90 16.72 -15.74
C SER A 319 2.15 15.21 -15.81
N PHE A 320 1.86 14.50 -14.73
CA PHE A 320 1.98 13.04 -14.64
C PHE A 320 1.20 12.34 -15.78
N LEU A 321 -0.06 12.73 -15.99
CA LEU A 321 -0.89 12.12 -17.04
C LEU A 321 -0.41 12.40 -18.47
N ARG A 322 0.49 13.36 -18.70
CA ARG A 322 1.10 13.56 -20.03
C ARG A 322 2.02 12.40 -20.42
N GLY A 323 2.67 11.77 -19.43
CA GLY A 323 3.47 10.55 -19.63
C GLY A 323 2.64 9.30 -19.90
N ILE A 324 1.30 9.40 -19.83
CA ILE A 324 0.38 8.27 -20.02
C ILE A 324 -0.73 8.61 -21.04
N PRO A 325 -0.39 8.90 -22.32
CA PRO A 325 -1.34 9.43 -23.30
C PRO A 325 -2.62 8.59 -23.45
N ARG A 326 -2.49 7.26 -23.31
CA ARG A 326 -3.61 6.31 -23.41
C ARG A 326 -4.69 6.55 -22.35
N LEU A 327 -4.28 6.91 -21.14
CA LEU A 327 -5.17 7.06 -19.99
C LEU A 327 -5.54 8.52 -19.71
N ARG A 328 -4.74 9.46 -20.24
CA ARG A 328 -4.89 10.91 -20.01
C ARG A 328 -6.32 11.40 -20.16
N TRP A 329 -6.94 11.17 -21.33
CA TRP A 329 -8.29 11.66 -21.60
C TRP A 329 -9.34 11.00 -20.73
N ARG A 330 -9.23 9.68 -20.53
CA ARG A 330 -10.15 8.92 -19.67
C ARG A 330 -10.16 9.45 -18.23
N VAL A 331 -8.98 9.64 -17.64
CA VAL A 331 -8.84 10.11 -16.25
C VAL A 331 -9.29 11.58 -16.12
N LEU A 332 -9.00 12.44 -17.10
CA LEU A 332 -9.44 13.84 -17.10
C LEU A 332 -10.96 13.97 -17.25
N LEU A 333 -11.59 13.15 -18.10
CA LEU A 333 -13.03 13.13 -18.30
C LEU A 333 -13.77 12.66 -17.05
N GLN A 334 -13.31 11.56 -16.43
CA GLN A 334 -13.88 11.00 -15.20
C GLN A 334 -13.90 12.01 -14.04
N ASN A 335 -12.94 12.94 -14.01
CA ASN A 335 -12.81 13.93 -12.95
C ASN A 335 -13.41 15.31 -13.29
N GLY A 336 -14.17 15.44 -14.39
CA GLY A 336 -14.85 16.70 -14.73
C GLY A 336 -13.93 17.85 -15.16
N LEU A 337 -12.69 17.55 -15.57
CA LEU A 337 -11.61 18.55 -15.78
C LEU A 337 -11.34 18.91 -17.25
N HIS A 338 -12.23 18.52 -18.16
CA HIS A 338 -12.18 18.85 -19.58
C HIS A 338 -12.54 20.33 -19.88
N ARG A 339 -13.07 21.07 -18.90
CA ARG A 339 -13.55 22.46 -19.06
C ARG A 339 -12.50 23.56 -18.79
N PHE A 340 -11.22 23.22 -18.62
CA PHE A 340 -10.15 24.20 -18.33
C PHE A 340 -8.91 24.03 -19.23
N LEU A 341 -9.11 23.59 -20.47
CA LEU A 341 -8.11 23.71 -21.52
C LEU A 341 -8.39 24.97 -22.33
#